data_AF-A0A965WXI6-F1
#
_entry.id   AF-A0A965WXI6-F1
#
_cell.length_a   1.000
_cell.length_b   1.000
_cell.length_c   1.000
_cell.angle_alpha   90.00
_cell.angle_beta   90.00
_cell.angle_gamma   90.00
#
_symmetry.space_group_name_H-M   'P 1'
#
loop_
_entity.id
_entity.type
_entity.pdbx_description
1 polymer ?
#
loop_
_entity_poly.entity_id
_entity_poly.type
_entity_poly.pdbx_seq_one_letter_code
_entity_poly.pdbx_strand_id
1 'polypeptide(L)'
;MALSKCVYVRVVSFALGICLLFCGCGSSVIAEDRVKDDLPLLDPKDGVAKDVSVELYYRLTGEAYLVPITRNVSVRANERTETAIIRTLLEGVPQQTLSSNVSALFPAGTSIVDVSLDSGILYVTLSPEFLDESIVESVRRAGNAFGSYEAALQRAEEELYLTRRLGIYSLVNTLTGYVEGKMRVQILVDTDGTGKGSRLPMETLGLSTGKDLDSDLIEPLDYHAEAVVSPERIVNCMLSRMVNGEFEMAYALFMEAAAGGVQKPTYANFETEMLSLGNITGFTILLSNETEEGTAVITVNLDFKNAAGDLHHIENAEILLKREGDLYKIGYGPFKSILEAAS
;
A
#
# COMPACT_ATOMS: atom_id res chain seq x y z
N MET A 1 -40.74 60.67 85.66
CA MET A 1 -39.48 59.93 85.42
C MET A 1 -39.82 58.79 84.45
N ALA A 2 -40.12 59.05 83.17
CA ALA A 2 -39.24 59.50 82.08
C ALA A 2 -38.08 58.51 81.84
N LEU A 3 -38.03 57.95 80.61
CA LEU A 3 -37.08 56.95 80.06
C LEU A 3 -37.28 55.52 80.61
N SER A 4 -37.97 54.61 79.92
CA SER A 4 -37.38 53.83 78.82
C SER A 4 -38.43 53.27 77.86
N LYS A 5 -39.25 54.15 77.28
CA LYS A 5 -40.15 53.84 76.15
C LYS A 5 -39.45 53.93 74.78
N CYS A 6 -38.11 53.85 74.73
CA CYS A 6 -37.31 54.16 73.53
C CYS A 6 -36.53 52.98 72.93
N VAL A 7 -36.79 51.73 73.35
CA VAL A 7 -36.12 50.54 72.77
C VAL A 7 -37.09 49.59 72.05
N TYR A 8 -38.39 49.62 72.39
CA TYR A 8 -39.37 48.68 71.82
C TYR A 8 -39.95 49.10 70.46
N VAL A 9 -39.79 50.37 70.06
CA VAL A 9 -40.40 50.92 68.82
C VAL A 9 -39.46 50.85 67.60
N ARG A 10 -38.18 50.48 67.77
CA ARG A 10 -37.23 50.32 66.66
C ARG A 10 -36.89 48.88 66.26
N VAL A 11 -37.30 47.88 67.05
CA VAL A 11 -37.10 46.45 66.68
C VAL A 11 -38.35 45.85 66.01
N VAL A 12 -39.54 46.36 66.32
CA VAL A 12 -40.79 45.97 65.64
C VAL A 12 -40.80 46.39 64.16
N SER A 13 -40.00 47.40 63.78
CA SER A 13 -39.80 47.82 62.39
C SER A 13 -38.85 46.92 61.58
N PHE A 14 -38.16 45.96 62.21
CA PHE A 14 -37.30 44.98 61.51
C PHE A 14 -38.00 43.62 61.31
N ALA A 15 -39.14 43.38 61.96
CA ALA A 15 -39.92 42.14 61.85
C ALA A 15 -41.06 42.21 60.81
N LEU A 16 -41.31 43.37 60.19
CA LEU A 16 -42.37 43.55 59.19
C LEU A 16 -41.88 43.63 57.73
N GLY A 17 -40.56 43.48 57.50
CA GLY A 17 -39.93 43.49 56.17
C GLY A 17 -39.52 42.11 55.63
N ILE A 18 -39.66 41.04 56.43
CA ILE A 18 -39.20 39.69 56.06
C ILE A 18 -40.39 38.74 55.76
N CYS A 19 -41.64 39.18 55.98
CA CYS A 19 -42.84 38.37 55.70
C CYS A 19 -43.55 38.69 54.37
N LEU A 20 -42.91 39.40 53.43
CA LEU A 20 -43.46 39.70 52.10
C LEU A 20 -42.70 39.02 50.93
N LEU A 21 -41.93 37.96 51.21
CA LEU A 21 -41.29 37.13 50.17
C LEU A 21 -41.90 35.72 50.01
N PHE A 22 -43.00 35.41 50.70
CA PHE A 22 -43.74 34.16 50.53
C PHE A 22 -45.14 34.43 49.99
N CYS A 23 -45.23 34.72 48.69
CA CYS A 23 -46.42 34.51 47.85
C CYS A 23 -46.03 34.73 46.38
N GLY A 24 -45.58 33.67 45.72
CA GLY A 24 -45.38 33.61 44.28
C GLY A 24 -45.82 32.25 43.77
N CYS A 25 -46.92 32.24 43.00
CA CYS A 25 -47.67 31.09 42.53
C CYS A 25 -46.89 30.14 41.63
N GLY A 26 -47.41 28.92 41.52
CA GLY A 26 -46.82 27.80 40.81
C GLY A 26 -46.53 28.07 39.33
N SER A 27 -45.49 27.41 38.87
CA SER A 27 -45.36 26.88 37.53
C SER A 27 -44.52 25.63 37.68
N SER A 28 -45.11 24.49 37.37
CA SER A 28 -44.40 23.24 37.12
C SER A 28 -43.18 23.54 36.26
N VAL A 29 -41.98 23.29 36.79
CA VAL A 29 -40.78 23.24 35.98
C VAL A 29 -41.00 22.11 34.98
N ILE A 30 -41.24 22.49 33.72
CA ILE A 30 -41.08 21.58 32.60
C ILE A 30 -39.62 21.16 32.68
N ALA A 31 -39.39 19.90 33.04
CA ALA A 31 -38.11 19.28 32.79
C ALA A 31 -37.94 19.31 31.27
N GLU A 32 -37.10 20.22 30.76
CA GLU A 32 -36.56 20.07 29.42
C GLU A 32 -35.86 18.73 29.40
N ASP A 33 -36.55 17.77 28.78
CA ASP A 33 -35.94 16.58 28.22
C ASP A 33 -34.91 17.06 27.20
N ARG A 34 -33.69 17.34 27.69
CA ARG A 34 -32.53 17.54 26.85
C ARG A 34 -32.20 16.18 26.27
N VAL A 35 -32.93 15.81 25.22
CA VAL A 35 -32.39 15.00 24.14
C VAL A 35 -31.11 15.72 23.74
N LYS A 36 -30.00 15.21 24.23
CA LYS A 36 -28.69 15.59 23.76
C LYS A 36 -28.66 15.04 22.34
N ASP A 37 -29.10 15.85 21.38
CA ASP A 37 -28.81 15.63 19.98
C ASP A 37 -27.28 15.55 19.93
N ASP A 38 -26.75 14.34 19.82
CA ASP A 38 -25.39 14.09 19.38
C ASP A 38 -25.33 14.55 17.91
N LEU A 39 -25.34 15.88 17.74
CA LEU A 39 -25.00 16.51 16.48
C LEU A 39 -23.63 15.96 16.08
N PRO A 40 -23.45 15.50 14.83
CA PRO A 40 -22.16 15.03 14.38
C PRO A 40 -21.12 16.11 14.67
N LEU A 41 -19.99 15.72 15.28
CA LEU A 41 -18.83 16.58 15.44
C LEU A 41 -18.34 16.96 14.05
N LEU A 42 -18.79 18.11 13.55
CA LEU A 42 -18.29 18.69 12.30
C LEU A 42 -16.86 19.18 12.56
N ASP A 43 -15.87 18.48 12.03
CA ASP A 43 -14.50 19.01 11.98
C ASP A 43 -14.52 20.23 11.05
N PRO A 44 -14.10 21.43 11.50
CA PRO A 44 -14.03 22.61 10.65
C PRO A 44 -13.08 22.47 9.43
N LYS A 45 -12.31 21.38 9.34
CA LYS A 45 -11.51 21.00 8.16
C LYS A 45 -12.21 20.01 7.23
N ASP A 46 -13.31 19.39 7.65
CA ASP A 46 -14.11 18.53 6.76
C ASP A 46 -14.81 19.39 5.72
N GLY A 47 -14.58 19.05 4.43
CA GLY A 47 -15.15 19.76 3.29
C GLY A 47 -14.25 20.81 2.62
N VAL A 48 -13.06 21.08 3.16
CA VAL A 48 -12.09 22.01 2.53
C VAL A 48 -11.08 21.23 1.69
N ALA A 49 -10.71 21.78 0.52
CA ALA A 49 -9.66 21.20 -0.31
C ALA A 49 -8.31 21.22 0.42
N LYS A 50 -7.57 20.11 0.35
CA LYS A 50 -6.28 19.92 1.02
C LYS A 50 -5.40 18.95 0.24
N ASP A 51 -4.09 19.04 0.42
CA ASP A 51 -3.16 18.02 -0.05
C ASP A 51 -2.71 17.14 1.12
N VAL A 52 -2.66 15.84 0.91
CA VAL A 52 -2.17 14.86 1.89
C VAL A 52 -1.00 14.07 1.30
N SER A 53 0.01 13.78 2.10
CA SER A 53 1.14 12.94 1.68
C SER A 53 0.86 11.49 2.09
N VAL A 54 0.88 10.56 1.13
CA VAL A 54 0.52 9.15 1.33
C VAL A 54 1.43 8.23 0.54
N GLU A 55 1.64 7.01 1.03
CA GLU A 55 2.28 5.96 0.24
C GLU A 55 1.24 5.27 -0.64
N LEU A 56 1.43 5.34 -1.96
CA LEU A 56 0.66 4.56 -2.94
C LEU A 56 1.48 3.34 -3.35
N TYR A 57 0.88 2.17 -3.29
CA TYR A 57 1.56 0.90 -3.53
C TYR A 57 1.39 0.45 -4.99
N TYR A 58 2.48 0.35 -5.76
CA TYR A 58 2.47 -0.08 -7.16
C TYR A 58 3.19 -1.40 -7.34
N ARG A 59 2.97 -2.14 -8.43
CA ARG A 59 3.71 -3.38 -8.67
C ARG A 59 5.15 -3.09 -9.06
N LEU A 60 6.12 -3.80 -8.51
CA LEU A 60 7.46 -3.88 -9.06
C LEU A 60 7.39 -4.60 -10.41
N THR A 61 7.73 -3.92 -11.51
CA THR A 61 7.52 -4.41 -12.87
C THR A 61 8.10 -5.81 -13.05
N GLY A 62 7.25 -6.76 -13.46
CA GLY A 62 7.64 -8.15 -13.70
C GLY A 62 7.76 -9.03 -12.45
N GLU A 63 7.57 -8.46 -11.26
CA GLU A 63 7.73 -9.16 -9.98
C GLU A 63 6.41 -9.26 -9.20
N ALA A 64 6.39 -10.14 -8.20
CA ALA A 64 5.22 -10.39 -7.34
C ALA A 64 5.19 -9.51 -6.08
N TYR A 65 5.75 -8.29 -6.15
CA TYR A 65 5.91 -7.39 -5.01
C TYR A 65 5.37 -5.98 -5.30
N LEU A 66 5.01 -5.28 -4.22
CA LEU A 66 4.55 -3.90 -4.22
C LEU A 66 5.67 -2.95 -3.77
N VAL A 67 5.80 -1.83 -4.46
CA VAL A 67 6.69 -0.72 -4.11
C VAL A 67 5.86 0.41 -3.52
N PRO A 68 6.11 0.85 -2.28
CA PRO A 68 5.49 2.06 -1.74
C PRO A 68 6.12 3.28 -2.42
N ILE A 69 5.28 4.20 -2.92
CA ILE A 69 5.74 5.45 -3.53
C ILE A 69 5.04 6.62 -2.84
N THR A 70 5.83 7.55 -2.30
CA THR A 70 5.28 8.70 -1.57
C THR A 70 4.69 9.72 -2.55
N ARG A 71 3.45 10.12 -2.30
CA ARG A 71 2.62 10.93 -3.19
C ARG A 71 1.90 12.02 -2.44
N ASN A 72 1.87 13.21 -3.01
CA ASN A 72 0.91 14.24 -2.61
C ASN A 72 -0.40 14.00 -3.38
N VAL A 73 -1.47 13.69 -2.64
CA VAL A 73 -2.83 13.51 -3.14
C VAL A 73 -3.63 14.76 -2.85
N SER A 74 -4.23 15.34 -3.88
CA SER A 74 -5.12 16.48 -3.74
C SER A 74 -6.55 16.01 -3.49
N VAL A 75 -7.09 16.39 -2.34
CA VAL A 75 -8.45 16.12 -1.88
C VAL A 75 -9.31 17.34 -2.21
N ARG A 76 -10.38 17.13 -2.98
CA ARG A 76 -11.30 18.20 -3.38
C ARG A 76 -12.20 18.61 -2.22
N ALA A 77 -12.78 19.80 -2.32
CA ALA A 77 -13.81 20.23 -1.37
C ALA A 77 -14.98 19.24 -1.38
N ASN A 78 -15.42 18.85 -0.18
CA ASN A 78 -16.46 17.83 0.05
C ASN A 78 -16.15 16.42 -0.48
N GLU A 79 -14.90 16.11 -0.83
CA GLU A 79 -14.45 14.75 -1.16
C GLU A 79 -13.89 14.06 0.09
N ARG A 80 -14.19 12.77 0.27
CA ARG A 80 -13.56 11.96 1.32
C ARG A 80 -12.08 11.78 0.99
N THR A 81 -11.22 11.83 2.00
CA THR A 81 -9.77 11.69 1.77
C THR A 81 -9.44 10.31 1.19
N GLU A 82 -10.12 9.26 1.66
CA GLU A 82 -9.97 7.90 1.15
C GLU A 82 -10.35 7.82 -0.34
N THR A 83 -11.45 8.44 -0.75
CA THR A 83 -11.87 8.48 -2.16
C THR A 83 -10.83 9.16 -3.04
N ALA A 84 -10.24 10.28 -2.58
CA ALA A 84 -9.18 10.97 -3.32
C ALA A 84 -7.92 10.10 -3.47
N ILE A 85 -7.52 9.38 -2.40
CA ILE A 85 -6.37 8.47 -2.41
C ILE A 85 -6.60 7.33 -3.41
N ILE A 86 -7.77 6.67 -3.35
CA ILE A 86 -8.10 5.57 -4.26
C ILE A 86 -8.14 6.08 -5.71
N ARG A 87 -8.73 7.26 -5.95
CA ARG A 87 -8.76 7.87 -7.29
C ARG A 87 -7.35 8.08 -7.83
N THR A 88 -6.44 8.63 -7.04
CA THR A 88 -5.04 8.83 -7.46
C THR A 88 -4.30 7.51 -7.67
N LEU A 89 -4.60 6.46 -6.89
CA LEU A 89 -4.05 5.13 -7.13
C LEU A 89 -4.54 4.54 -8.47
N LEU A 90 -5.83 4.71 -8.79
CA LEU A 90 -6.45 4.23 -10.04
C LEU A 90 -6.04 5.02 -11.28
N GLU A 91 -5.58 6.27 -11.13
CA GLU A 91 -4.96 7.06 -12.23
C GLU A 91 -3.69 6.38 -12.78
N GLY A 92 -3.10 5.45 -12.01
CA GLY A 92 -2.03 4.57 -12.46
C GLY A 92 -0.63 5.04 -12.05
N VAL A 93 0.38 4.56 -12.78
CA VAL A 93 1.78 4.81 -12.45
C VAL A 93 2.14 6.27 -12.74
N PRO A 94 2.78 6.94 -11.79
CA PRO A 94 3.21 8.31 -11.97
C PRO A 94 4.35 8.46 -12.98
N GLN A 95 4.35 9.55 -13.74
CA GLN A 95 5.37 9.87 -14.76
C GLN A 95 6.77 10.25 -14.21
N GLN A 96 7.11 9.85 -13.00
CA GLN A 96 8.38 10.21 -12.36
C GLN A 96 9.50 9.22 -12.71
N THR A 97 10.72 9.48 -12.26
CA THR A 97 11.95 8.76 -12.63
C THR A 97 11.91 7.23 -12.38
N LEU A 98 11.04 6.76 -11.49
CA LEU A 98 10.85 5.32 -11.20
C LEU A 98 9.77 4.64 -12.05
N SER A 99 9.14 5.36 -12.99
CA SER A 99 8.02 4.85 -13.80
C SER A 99 8.35 3.61 -14.64
N SER A 100 9.63 3.36 -14.95
CA SER A 100 10.07 2.13 -15.62
C SER A 100 10.15 0.91 -14.69
N ASN A 101 10.35 1.13 -13.39
CA ASN A 101 10.50 0.07 -12.39
C ASN A 101 9.18 -0.38 -11.78
N VAL A 102 8.10 0.39 -11.96
CA VAL A 102 6.79 0.04 -11.41
C VAL A 102 5.71 0.03 -12.49
N SER A 103 4.72 -0.83 -12.30
CA SER A 103 3.57 -0.99 -13.20
C SER A 103 2.25 -0.81 -12.47
N ALA A 104 1.22 -0.41 -13.23
CA ALA A 104 -0.14 -0.32 -12.74
C ALA A 104 -0.72 -1.72 -12.52
N LEU A 105 -1.59 -1.86 -11.52
CA LEU A 105 -2.23 -3.12 -11.16
C LEU A 105 -3.70 -3.19 -11.56
N PHE A 106 -4.35 -2.04 -11.70
CA PHE A 106 -5.77 -1.99 -11.99
C PHE A 106 -6.01 -2.01 -13.50
N PRO A 107 -6.90 -2.88 -14.01
CA PRO A 107 -7.29 -2.85 -15.40
C PRO A 107 -7.84 -1.48 -15.80
N ALA A 108 -7.60 -1.11 -17.07
CA ALA A 108 -8.06 0.16 -17.61
C ALA A 108 -9.59 0.29 -17.47
N GLY A 109 -10.04 1.46 -17.00
CA GLY A 109 -11.46 1.72 -16.77
C GLY A 109 -11.98 1.33 -15.37
N THR A 110 -11.17 0.67 -14.54
CA THR A 110 -11.51 0.44 -13.13
C THR A 110 -11.79 1.78 -12.43
N SER A 111 -12.94 1.88 -11.78
CA SER A 111 -13.39 3.09 -11.10
C SER A 111 -14.02 2.79 -9.74
N ILE A 112 -14.16 3.84 -8.93
CA ILE A 112 -14.81 3.77 -7.62
C ILE A 112 -16.32 3.92 -7.82
N VAL A 113 -17.08 2.96 -7.31
CA VAL A 113 -18.56 3.00 -7.28
C VAL A 113 -19.04 3.62 -5.97
N ASP A 114 -18.53 3.14 -4.84
CA ASP A 114 -18.88 3.65 -3.50
C ASP A 114 -17.72 3.50 -2.51
N VAL A 115 -17.67 4.40 -1.51
CA VAL A 115 -16.78 4.31 -0.36
C VAL A 115 -17.55 4.67 0.91
N SER A 116 -17.72 3.68 1.78
CA SER A 116 -18.41 3.81 3.06
C SER A 116 -17.54 3.32 4.22
N LEU A 117 -17.70 3.94 5.39
CA LEU A 117 -16.97 3.56 6.60
C LEU A 117 -18.00 3.18 7.65
N ASP A 118 -17.91 1.96 8.17
CA ASP A 118 -18.75 1.49 9.26
C ASP A 118 -17.89 0.70 10.25
N SER A 119 -18.00 1.03 11.53
CA SER A 119 -17.43 0.26 12.63
C SER A 119 -15.93 -0.09 12.47
N GLY A 120 -15.14 0.84 11.90
CA GLY A 120 -13.69 0.65 11.69
C GLY A 120 -13.32 -0.14 10.43
N ILE A 121 -14.29 -0.50 9.60
CA ILE A 121 -14.10 -1.14 8.30
C ILE A 121 -14.47 -0.15 7.19
N LEU A 122 -13.51 0.11 6.29
CA LEU A 122 -13.75 0.87 5.08
C LEU A 122 -14.17 -0.08 3.96
N TYR A 123 -15.40 0.07 3.49
CA TYR A 123 -15.95 -0.67 2.36
C TYR A 123 -15.66 0.11 1.09
N VAL A 124 -14.94 -0.52 0.17
CA VAL A 124 -14.60 0.04 -1.14
C VAL A 124 -15.27 -0.80 -2.20
N THR A 125 -16.22 -0.21 -2.91
CA THR A 125 -16.87 -0.85 -4.06
C THR A 125 -16.21 -0.39 -5.35
N LEU A 126 -15.64 -1.33 -6.09
CA LEU A 126 -15.05 -1.10 -7.40
C LEU A 126 -16.02 -1.47 -8.53
N SER A 127 -15.79 -0.89 -9.70
CA SER A 127 -16.53 -1.20 -10.91
C SER A 127 -16.15 -2.59 -11.48
N PRO A 128 -17.01 -3.22 -12.32
CA PRO A 128 -16.76 -4.57 -12.83
C PRO A 128 -15.47 -4.72 -13.63
N GLU A 129 -14.93 -3.63 -14.21
CA GLU A 129 -13.66 -3.62 -14.94
C GLU A 129 -12.47 -4.13 -14.11
N PHE A 130 -12.55 -4.07 -12.79
CA PHE A 130 -11.55 -4.68 -11.91
C PHE A 130 -11.36 -6.19 -12.20
N LEU A 131 -12.41 -6.86 -12.66
CA LEU A 131 -12.41 -8.28 -13.00
C LEU A 131 -12.08 -8.55 -14.47
N ASP A 132 -11.54 -7.59 -15.22
CA ASP A 132 -11.16 -7.79 -16.63
C ASP A 132 -10.31 -9.06 -16.84
N GLU A 133 -10.69 -9.87 -17.84
CA GLU A 133 -10.03 -11.14 -18.21
C GLU A 133 -9.38 -11.06 -19.60
N SER A 134 -9.18 -9.84 -20.12
CA SER A 134 -8.73 -9.64 -21.50
C SER A 134 -7.38 -10.30 -21.79
N ILE A 135 -6.48 -10.40 -20.79
CA ILE A 135 -5.20 -11.09 -20.92
C ILE A 135 -5.39 -12.57 -21.28
N VAL A 136 -6.30 -13.27 -20.61
CA VAL A 136 -6.59 -14.69 -20.86
C VAL A 136 -7.37 -14.86 -22.16
N GLU A 137 -8.35 -14.00 -22.40
CA GLU A 137 -9.14 -14.01 -23.65
C GLU A 137 -8.29 -13.74 -24.89
N SER A 138 -7.25 -12.91 -24.76
CA SER A 138 -6.31 -12.65 -25.86
C SER A 138 -5.56 -13.91 -26.28
N VAL A 139 -5.16 -14.74 -25.32
CA VAL A 139 -4.49 -16.02 -25.57
C VAL A 139 -5.47 -17.02 -26.17
N ARG A 140 -6.69 -17.14 -25.61
CA ARG A 140 -7.76 -17.99 -26.15
C ARG A 140 -8.07 -17.66 -27.61
N ARG A 141 -8.12 -16.38 -27.96
CA ARG A 141 -8.36 -15.91 -29.33
C ARG A 141 -7.20 -16.18 -30.29
N ALA A 142 -5.97 -16.04 -29.82
CA ALA A 142 -4.77 -16.29 -30.63
C ALA A 142 -4.52 -17.78 -30.89
N GLY A 143 -5.04 -18.67 -30.02
CA GLY A 143 -4.89 -20.11 -30.15
C GLY A 143 -3.42 -20.54 -30.21
N ASN A 144 -3.07 -21.33 -31.22
CA ASN A 144 -1.73 -21.90 -31.37
C ASN A 144 -0.67 -20.91 -31.91
N ALA A 145 -1.00 -19.62 -32.07
CA ALA A 145 -0.03 -18.62 -32.56
C ALA A 145 1.18 -18.43 -31.62
N PHE A 146 1.04 -18.78 -30.33
CA PHE A 146 2.08 -18.64 -29.30
C PHE A 146 2.91 -19.91 -29.07
N GLY A 147 2.87 -20.87 -30.00
CA GLY A 147 3.53 -22.16 -29.82
C GLY A 147 2.70 -23.08 -28.91
N SER A 148 3.17 -23.35 -27.69
CA SER A 148 2.39 -24.15 -26.74
C SER A 148 1.24 -23.31 -26.16
N TYR A 149 0.05 -23.49 -26.72
CA TYR A 149 -1.18 -22.84 -26.27
C TYR A 149 -1.43 -23.05 -24.77
N GLU A 150 -1.24 -24.27 -24.27
CA GLU A 150 -1.43 -24.60 -22.85
C GLU A 150 -0.48 -23.80 -21.96
N ALA A 151 0.80 -23.71 -22.32
CA ALA A 151 1.77 -22.94 -21.54
C ALA A 151 1.50 -21.43 -21.62
N ALA A 152 1.01 -20.93 -22.76
CA ALA A 152 0.62 -19.52 -22.89
C ALA A 152 -0.61 -19.21 -22.02
N LEU A 153 -1.61 -20.10 -22.03
CA LEU A 153 -2.83 -19.96 -21.24
C LEU A 153 -2.53 -19.99 -19.75
N GLN A 154 -1.71 -20.95 -19.31
CA GLN A 154 -1.28 -21.04 -17.92
C GLN A 154 -0.59 -19.75 -17.44
N ARG A 155 0.36 -19.21 -18.21
CA ARG A 155 1.03 -17.95 -17.85
C ARG A 155 0.06 -16.77 -17.77
N ALA A 156 -0.91 -16.69 -18.69
CA ALA A 156 -1.91 -15.63 -18.68
C ALA A 156 -2.84 -15.74 -17.47
N GLU A 157 -3.23 -16.95 -17.07
CA GLU A 157 -4.03 -17.18 -15.86
C GLU A 157 -3.24 -16.85 -14.59
N GLU A 158 -1.98 -17.30 -14.49
CA GLU A 158 -1.09 -16.97 -13.37
C GLU A 158 -0.91 -15.45 -13.22
N GLU A 159 -0.71 -14.74 -14.34
CA GLU A 159 -0.56 -13.28 -14.36
C GLU A 159 -1.85 -12.54 -14.01
N LEU A 160 -3.01 -13.04 -14.48
CA LEU A 160 -4.33 -12.51 -14.10
C LEU A 160 -4.54 -12.57 -12.59
N TYR A 161 -4.34 -13.76 -11.99
CA TYR A 161 -4.53 -13.95 -10.55
C TYR A 161 -3.50 -13.21 -9.71
N LEU A 162 -2.24 -13.14 -10.16
CA LEU A 162 -1.21 -12.33 -9.51
C LEU A 162 -1.58 -10.85 -9.50
N THR A 163 -2.03 -10.32 -10.65
CA THR A 163 -2.39 -8.91 -10.79
C THR A 163 -3.60 -8.55 -9.93
N ARG A 164 -4.64 -9.39 -9.92
CA ARG A 164 -5.81 -9.20 -9.03
C ARG A 164 -5.41 -9.20 -7.56
N ARG A 165 -4.62 -10.19 -7.12
CA ARG A 165 -4.13 -10.29 -5.74
C ARG A 165 -3.32 -9.07 -5.33
N LEU A 166 -2.36 -8.66 -6.16
CA LEU A 166 -1.54 -7.48 -5.88
C LEU A 166 -2.36 -6.19 -5.95
N GLY A 167 -3.36 -6.08 -6.83
CA GLY A 167 -4.27 -4.94 -6.88
C GLY A 167 -5.06 -4.75 -5.57
N ILE A 168 -5.51 -5.85 -4.96
CA ILE A 168 -6.13 -5.82 -3.64
C ILE A 168 -5.15 -5.34 -2.58
N TYR A 169 -3.98 -5.97 -2.49
CA TYR A 169 -2.97 -5.59 -1.50
C TYR A 169 -2.46 -4.16 -1.71
N SER A 170 -2.39 -3.68 -2.95
CA SER A 170 -2.09 -2.29 -3.30
C SER A 170 -3.11 -1.33 -2.69
N LEU A 171 -4.39 -1.58 -2.91
CA LEU A 171 -5.48 -0.77 -2.37
C LEU A 171 -5.53 -0.83 -0.84
N VAL A 172 -5.46 -2.03 -0.27
CA VAL A 172 -5.51 -2.27 1.17
C VAL A 172 -4.31 -1.61 1.86
N ASN A 173 -3.08 -1.85 1.41
CA ASN A 173 -1.88 -1.28 2.04
C ASN A 173 -1.85 0.24 1.95
N THR A 174 -2.32 0.80 0.82
CA THR A 174 -2.45 2.25 0.64
C THR A 174 -3.39 2.87 1.70
N LEU A 175 -4.59 2.29 1.88
CA LEU A 175 -5.61 2.83 2.77
C LEU A 175 -5.31 2.59 4.25
N THR A 176 -4.87 1.37 4.58
CA THR A 176 -4.48 1.02 5.95
C THR A 176 -3.21 1.75 6.38
N GLY A 177 -2.24 1.92 5.47
CA GLY A 177 -1.02 2.71 5.72
C GLY A 177 -1.32 4.18 6.02
N TYR A 178 -2.25 4.79 5.28
CA TYR A 178 -2.66 6.19 5.50
C TYR A 178 -3.17 6.48 6.92
N VAL A 179 -3.88 5.54 7.54
CA VAL A 179 -4.39 5.70 8.92
C VAL A 179 -3.62 4.90 9.97
N GLU A 180 -2.41 4.46 9.65
CA GLU A 180 -1.53 3.72 10.57
C GLU A 180 -2.20 2.44 11.12
N GLY A 181 -2.87 1.68 10.26
CA GLY A 181 -3.50 0.40 10.61
C GLY A 181 -4.75 0.50 11.48
N LYS A 182 -5.29 1.70 11.69
CA LYS A 182 -6.50 1.93 12.52
C LYS A 182 -7.82 1.53 11.82
N MET A 183 -7.76 1.05 10.58
CA MET A 183 -8.91 0.55 9.83
C MET A 183 -8.58 -0.76 9.12
N ARG A 184 -9.62 -1.56 8.86
CA ARG A 184 -9.58 -2.67 7.90
C ARG A 184 -10.30 -2.28 6.62
N VAL A 185 -10.00 -2.95 5.51
CA VAL A 185 -10.57 -2.62 4.20
C VAL A 185 -11.33 -3.82 3.64
N GLN A 186 -12.63 -3.67 3.41
CA GLN A 186 -13.44 -4.65 2.71
C GLN A 186 -13.55 -4.25 1.23
N ILE A 187 -13.08 -5.12 0.34
CA ILE A 187 -13.26 -4.95 -1.10
C ILE A 187 -14.58 -5.58 -1.55
N LEU A 188 -15.33 -4.83 -2.36
CA LEU A 188 -16.55 -5.24 -3.02
C LEU A 188 -16.45 -4.92 -4.51
N VAL A 189 -17.18 -5.66 -5.36
CA VAL A 189 -17.29 -5.35 -6.79
C VAL A 189 -18.76 -5.30 -7.20
N ASP A 190 -19.15 -4.23 -7.88
CA ASP A 190 -20.47 -4.04 -8.46
C ASP A 190 -20.59 -4.80 -9.79
N THR A 191 -20.74 -6.11 -9.73
CA THR A 191 -20.71 -6.98 -10.92
C THR A 191 -21.94 -6.82 -11.82
N ASP A 192 -23.05 -6.28 -11.31
CA ASP A 192 -24.31 -6.13 -12.04
C ASP A 192 -24.63 -4.66 -12.42
N GLY A 193 -23.76 -3.72 -12.06
CA GLY A 193 -23.89 -2.29 -12.39
C GLY A 193 -25.03 -1.60 -11.64
N THR A 194 -25.45 -2.14 -10.50
CA THR A 194 -26.55 -1.60 -9.70
C THR A 194 -26.10 -0.48 -8.75
N GLY A 195 -24.80 -0.22 -8.67
CA GLY A 195 -24.18 0.63 -7.66
C GLY A 195 -23.97 -0.09 -6.33
N LYS A 196 -24.23 -1.40 -6.25
CA LYS A 196 -24.08 -2.20 -5.02
C LYS A 196 -23.04 -3.29 -5.21
N GLY A 197 -21.98 -3.22 -4.41
CA GLY A 197 -20.93 -4.22 -4.43
C GLY A 197 -21.30 -5.52 -3.71
N SER A 198 -20.74 -6.63 -4.18
CA SER A 198 -20.75 -7.91 -3.47
C SER A 198 -19.33 -8.36 -3.12
N ARG A 199 -19.21 -9.17 -2.05
CA ARG A 199 -17.95 -9.84 -1.72
C ARG A 199 -17.67 -10.92 -2.74
N LEU A 200 -16.42 -11.04 -3.15
CA LEU A 200 -15.99 -12.05 -4.11
C LEU A 200 -15.33 -13.25 -3.41
N PRO A 201 -15.37 -14.44 -4.03
CA PRO A 201 -14.56 -15.57 -3.60
C PRO A 201 -13.07 -15.24 -3.63
N MET A 202 -12.32 -15.75 -2.65
CA MET A 202 -10.87 -15.56 -2.55
C MET A 202 -10.13 -16.09 -3.79
N GLU A 203 -10.58 -17.22 -4.34
CA GLU A 203 -10.00 -17.82 -5.55
C GLU A 203 -10.12 -16.91 -6.77
N THR A 204 -11.25 -16.22 -6.95
CA THR A 204 -11.48 -15.27 -8.05
C THR A 204 -10.45 -14.13 -8.02
N LEU A 205 -9.99 -13.81 -6.82
CA LEU A 205 -9.03 -12.74 -6.52
C LEU A 205 -7.58 -13.22 -6.50
N GLY A 206 -7.33 -14.50 -6.79
CA GLY A 206 -5.99 -15.09 -6.72
C GLY A 206 -5.47 -15.24 -5.29
N LEU A 207 -6.33 -15.18 -4.27
CA LEU A 207 -5.96 -15.36 -2.88
C LEU A 207 -6.05 -16.85 -2.50
N SER A 208 -5.11 -17.32 -1.68
CA SER A 208 -5.12 -18.71 -1.21
C SER A 208 -6.24 -18.92 -0.19
N THR A 209 -7.03 -19.98 -0.38
CA THR A 209 -7.94 -20.47 0.63
C THR A 209 -7.16 -21.35 1.62
N GLY A 210 -7.09 -20.92 2.88
CA GLY A 210 -6.64 -21.81 3.95
C GLY A 210 -7.65 -22.95 4.09
N LYS A 211 -7.18 -24.18 4.36
CA LYS A 211 -8.06 -25.34 4.57
C LYS A 211 -9.01 -25.20 5.77
N ASP A 212 -8.76 -24.20 6.62
CA ASP A 212 -9.46 -23.95 7.88
C ASP A 212 -10.24 -22.62 7.89
N LEU A 213 -10.56 -22.05 6.71
CA LEU A 213 -11.36 -20.81 6.65
C LEU A 213 -12.87 -21.10 6.76
N ASP A 214 -13.56 -20.29 7.56
CA ASP A 214 -15.02 -20.38 7.75
C ASP A 214 -15.83 -19.85 6.55
N SER A 215 -15.17 -19.15 5.61
CA SER A 215 -15.78 -18.59 4.40
C SER A 215 -14.80 -18.59 3.23
N ASP A 216 -15.32 -18.90 2.04
CA ASP A 216 -14.58 -18.76 0.78
C ASP A 216 -14.55 -17.32 0.26
N LEU A 217 -15.28 -16.39 0.88
CA LEU A 217 -15.37 -14.99 0.47
C LEU A 217 -14.28 -14.14 1.13
N ILE A 218 -13.81 -13.10 0.43
CA ILE A 218 -12.83 -12.15 0.97
C ILE A 218 -13.39 -11.38 2.18
N GLU A 219 -12.82 -11.60 3.37
CA GLU A 219 -13.10 -10.84 4.59
C GLU A 219 -12.40 -9.47 4.57
N PRO A 220 -12.74 -8.52 5.46
CA PRO A 220 -12.01 -7.26 5.56
C PRO A 220 -10.51 -7.50 5.79
N LEU A 221 -9.64 -6.81 5.06
CA LEU A 221 -8.21 -7.06 5.08
C LEU A 221 -7.45 -6.01 5.90
N ASP A 222 -6.38 -6.46 6.54
CA ASP A 222 -5.36 -5.65 7.19
C ASP A 222 -4.16 -5.42 6.26
N TYR A 223 -3.24 -4.56 6.68
CA TYR A 223 -1.98 -4.32 5.95
C TYR A 223 -1.20 -5.62 5.71
N HIS A 224 -0.80 -5.86 4.47
CA HIS A 224 -0.09 -7.07 4.05
C HIS A 224 1.40 -6.77 3.78
N ALA A 225 2.21 -6.86 4.83
CA ALA A 225 3.65 -6.56 4.77
C ALA A 225 4.43 -7.51 3.83
N GLU A 226 3.99 -8.76 3.69
CA GLU A 226 4.66 -9.72 2.82
C GLU A 226 4.52 -9.42 1.32
N ALA A 227 3.55 -8.59 0.96
CA ALA A 227 3.39 -8.16 -0.43
C ALA A 227 4.37 -7.02 -0.79
N VAL A 228 4.97 -6.36 0.19
CA VAL A 228 5.77 -5.15 -0.01
C VAL A 228 7.23 -5.50 -0.24
N VAL A 229 7.88 -4.85 -1.18
CA VAL A 229 9.29 -5.13 -1.48
C VAL A 229 10.20 -4.73 -0.31
N SER A 230 11.24 -5.52 -0.07
CA SER A 230 12.35 -5.23 0.86
C SER A 230 13.68 -5.31 0.10
N PRO A 231 14.79 -4.77 0.64
CA PRO A 231 16.11 -4.92 0.03
C PRO A 231 16.49 -6.38 -0.25
N GLU A 232 16.16 -7.27 0.67
CA GLU A 232 16.32 -8.71 0.50
C GLU A 232 15.55 -9.24 -0.72
N ARG A 233 14.28 -8.86 -0.87
CA ARG A 233 13.44 -9.25 -2.01
C ARG A 233 13.97 -8.69 -3.33
N ILE A 234 14.54 -7.48 -3.35
CA ILE A 234 15.20 -6.93 -4.54
C ILE A 234 16.40 -7.79 -4.95
N VAL A 235 17.26 -8.17 -4.01
CA VAL A 235 18.40 -9.05 -4.30
C VAL A 235 17.94 -10.42 -4.76
N ASN A 236 16.91 -10.98 -4.12
CA ASN A 236 16.33 -12.26 -4.53
C ASN A 236 15.79 -12.20 -5.96
N CYS A 237 15.03 -11.16 -6.31
CA CYS A 237 14.56 -10.95 -7.68
C CYS A 237 15.74 -10.86 -8.64
N MET A 238 16.71 -9.97 -8.39
CA MET A 238 17.86 -9.76 -9.27
C MET A 238 18.65 -11.06 -9.50
N LEU A 239 19.02 -11.77 -8.44
CA LEU A 239 19.79 -13.01 -8.55
C LEU A 239 18.99 -14.12 -9.24
N SER A 240 17.69 -14.25 -8.96
CA SER A 240 16.82 -15.21 -9.66
C SER A 240 16.75 -14.93 -11.15
N ARG A 241 16.63 -13.65 -11.55
CA ARG A 241 16.67 -13.24 -12.96
C ARG A 241 18.02 -13.59 -13.60
N MET A 242 19.13 -13.32 -12.92
CA MET A 242 20.46 -13.69 -13.44
C MET A 242 20.63 -15.19 -13.61
N VAL A 243 20.17 -16.00 -12.65
CA VAL A 243 20.18 -17.48 -12.74
C VAL A 243 19.35 -17.98 -13.93
N ASN A 244 18.21 -17.35 -14.19
CA ASN A 244 17.33 -17.70 -15.32
C ASN A 244 17.80 -17.11 -16.67
N GLY A 245 18.88 -16.33 -16.70
CA GLY A 245 19.36 -15.65 -17.91
C GLY A 245 18.51 -14.44 -18.34
N GLU A 246 17.63 -13.95 -17.46
CA GLU A 246 16.73 -12.81 -17.69
C GLU A 246 17.45 -11.48 -17.38
N PHE A 247 18.58 -11.24 -18.04
CA PHE A 247 19.48 -10.11 -17.75
C PHE A 247 18.82 -8.73 -17.88
N GLU A 248 17.87 -8.56 -18.80
CA GLU A 248 17.12 -7.31 -18.95
C GLU A 248 16.32 -6.97 -17.69
N MET A 249 15.67 -7.98 -17.10
CA MET A 249 14.91 -7.82 -15.86
C MET A 249 15.83 -7.57 -14.67
N ALA A 250 16.96 -8.28 -14.59
CA ALA A 250 17.98 -8.03 -13.57
C ALA A 250 18.54 -6.60 -13.68
N TYR A 251 18.84 -6.15 -14.90
CA TYR A 251 19.42 -4.84 -15.20
C TYR A 251 18.53 -3.67 -14.71
N ALA A 252 17.20 -3.84 -14.75
CA ALA A 252 16.26 -2.84 -14.26
C ALA A 252 16.40 -2.56 -12.74
N LEU A 253 16.91 -3.52 -11.96
CA LEU A 253 17.07 -3.42 -10.50
C LEU A 253 18.40 -2.75 -10.07
N PHE A 254 19.29 -2.47 -11.01
CA PHE A 254 20.51 -1.70 -10.74
C PHE A 254 20.23 -0.20 -10.73
N MET A 255 20.87 0.50 -9.80
CA MET A 255 20.74 1.95 -9.64
C MET A 255 21.33 2.71 -10.82
N GLU A 256 20.71 3.82 -11.18
CA GLU A 256 21.22 4.69 -12.25
C GLU A 256 22.41 5.51 -11.75
N ALA A 257 22.42 5.94 -10.49
CA ALA A 257 23.57 6.67 -9.95
C ALA A 257 24.83 5.79 -9.80
N ALA A 258 26.01 6.41 -9.88
CA ALA A 258 27.26 5.68 -9.68
C ALA A 258 27.36 5.08 -8.27
N ALA A 259 27.79 3.82 -8.19
CA ALA A 259 28.07 3.11 -6.95
C ALA A 259 29.51 2.58 -6.97
N GLY A 260 30.25 2.77 -5.87
CA GLY A 260 31.66 2.38 -5.82
C GLY A 260 32.53 3.09 -6.88
N GLY A 261 32.12 4.28 -7.34
CA GLY A 261 32.81 5.02 -8.41
C GLY A 261 32.52 4.52 -9.82
N VAL A 262 31.67 3.49 -9.98
CA VAL A 262 31.29 2.92 -11.29
C VAL A 262 29.85 3.31 -11.61
N GLN A 263 29.68 3.92 -12.77
CA GLN A 263 28.37 4.26 -13.34
C GLN A 263 27.73 3.01 -13.95
N LYS A 264 26.41 2.86 -13.79
CA LYS A 264 25.65 1.81 -14.50
C LYS A 264 25.87 1.96 -16.02
N PRO A 265 26.38 0.92 -16.71
CA PRO A 265 26.63 0.98 -18.14
C PRO A 265 25.31 0.84 -18.91
N THR A 266 25.34 0.97 -20.24
CA THR A 266 24.17 0.62 -21.07
C THR A 266 23.84 -0.86 -20.94
N TYR A 267 22.59 -1.25 -21.24
CA TYR A 267 22.18 -2.66 -21.19
C TYR A 267 23.08 -3.57 -22.04
N ALA A 268 23.40 -3.16 -23.28
CA ALA A 268 24.26 -3.96 -24.16
C ALA A 268 25.67 -4.19 -23.58
N ASN A 269 26.24 -3.18 -22.92
CA ASN A 269 27.53 -3.31 -22.25
C ASN A 269 27.40 -4.16 -20.99
N PHE A 270 26.34 -3.95 -20.19
CA PHE A 270 26.04 -4.77 -19.02
C PHE A 270 25.97 -6.26 -19.38
N GLU A 271 25.16 -6.61 -20.38
CA GLU A 271 24.96 -8.00 -20.81
C GLU A 271 26.28 -8.61 -21.31
N THR A 272 27.02 -7.88 -22.14
CA THR A 272 28.34 -8.32 -22.64
C THR A 272 29.31 -8.56 -21.47
N GLU A 273 29.38 -7.62 -20.53
CA GLU A 273 30.27 -7.72 -19.37
C GLU A 273 29.89 -8.89 -18.45
N MET A 274 28.62 -9.04 -18.09
CA MET A 274 28.17 -10.17 -17.25
C MET A 274 28.48 -11.51 -17.92
N LEU A 275 28.14 -11.68 -19.20
CA LEU A 275 28.40 -12.92 -19.94
C LEU A 275 29.89 -13.24 -20.07
N SER A 276 30.75 -12.20 -20.15
CA SER A 276 32.20 -12.39 -20.20
C SER A 276 32.83 -12.82 -18.89
N LEU A 277 32.19 -12.50 -17.75
CA LEU A 277 32.62 -12.96 -16.43
C LEU A 277 32.19 -14.42 -16.22
N GLY A 278 30.94 -14.74 -16.56
CA GLY A 278 30.36 -16.06 -16.34
C GLY A 278 28.87 -15.98 -16.01
N ASN A 279 28.34 -17.03 -15.42
CA ASN A 279 26.92 -17.11 -15.03
C ASN A 279 26.78 -17.49 -13.56
N ILE A 280 25.87 -16.80 -12.87
CA ILE A 280 25.40 -17.22 -11.55
C ILE A 280 24.49 -18.43 -11.78
N THR A 281 24.76 -19.53 -11.12
CA THR A 281 23.99 -20.79 -11.25
C THR A 281 23.13 -21.09 -10.04
N GLY A 282 23.36 -20.40 -8.92
CA GLY A 282 22.63 -20.58 -7.68
C GLY A 282 23.02 -19.50 -6.66
N PHE A 283 22.17 -19.29 -5.65
CA PHE A 283 22.47 -18.38 -4.56
C PHE A 283 21.71 -18.75 -3.30
N THR A 284 22.16 -18.22 -2.16
CA THR A 284 21.43 -18.26 -0.89
C THR A 284 21.61 -16.93 -0.17
N ILE A 285 20.50 -16.34 0.27
CA ILE A 285 20.51 -15.13 1.08
C ILE A 285 20.72 -15.53 2.54
N LEU A 286 21.68 -14.91 3.21
CA LEU A 286 22.06 -15.22 4.59
C LEU A 286 21.57 -14.18 5.58
N LEU A 287 21.77 -12.91 5.25
CA LEU A 287 21.50 -11.80 6.17
C LEU A 287 21.10 -10.55 5.39
N SER A 288 20.16 -9.80 5.97
CA SER A 288 19.79 -8.46 5.51
C SER A 288 20.08 -7.46 6.61
N ASN A 289 20.91 -6.46 6.30
CA ASN A 289 21.19 -5.35 7.19
C ASN A 289 20.78 -4.04 6.51
N GLU A 290 19.83 -3.32 7.11
CA GLU A 290 19.43 -1.99 6.67
C GLU A 290 19.98 -0.92 7.61
N THR A 291 20.41 0.20 7.04
CA THR A 291 20.87 1.37 7.78
C THR A 291 19.81 2.47 7.72
N GLU A 292 19.77 3.33 8.74
CA GLU A 292 18.86 4.48 8.78
C GLU A 292 19.08 5.48 7.63
N GLU A 293 20.25 5.47 6.99
CA GLU A 293 20.62 6.37 5.89
C GLU A 293 20.13 5.91 4.51
N GLY A 294 19.23 4.92 4.45
CA GLY A 294 18.70 4.42 3.18
C GLY A 294 19.71 3.60 2.37
N THR A 295 20.68 2.99 3.06
CA THR A 295 21.56 1.96 2.48
C THR A 295 21.25 0.61 3.09
N ALA A 296 21.39 -0.46 2.31
CA ALA A 296 21.21 -1.82 2.78
C ALA A 296 22.34 -2.70 2.25
N VAL A 297 22.74 -3.69 3.03
CA VAL A 297 23.74 -4.70 2.66
C VAL A 297 23.11 -6.06 2.85
N ILE A 298 23.07 -6.83 1.78
CA ILE A 298 22.58 -8.21 1.79
C ILE A 298 23.77 -9.14 1.64
N THR A 299 23.97 -10.01 2.63
CA THR A 299 25.01 -11.03 2.59
C THR A 299 24.45 -12.28 1.90
N VAL A 300 25.16 -12.76 0.89
CA VAL A 300 24.76 -13.92 0.08
C VAL A 300 25.91 -14.90 -0.12
N ASN A 301 25.56 -16.16 -0.34
CA ASN A 301 26.45 -17.12 -0.99
C ASN A 301 26.04 -17.26 -2.46
N LEU A 302 27.01 -17.35 -3.37
CA LEU A 302 26.77 -17.48 -4.81
C LEU A 302 27.48 -18.72 -5.35
N ASP A 303 26.77 -19.49 -6.17
CA ASP A 303 27.37 -20.47 -7.06
C ASP A 303 27.57 -19.81 -8.43
N PHE A 304 28.81 -19.81 -8.90
CA PHE A 304 29.22 -19.08 -10.10
C PHE A 304 30.02 -19.98 -11.03
N LYS A 305 29.65 -19.98 -12.31
CA LYS A 305 30.40 -20.65 -13.37
C LYS A 305 31.10 -19.62 -14.23
N ASN A 306 32.42 -19.53 -14.17
CA ASN A 306 33.18 -18.55 -14.94
C ASN A 306 33.15 -18.86 -16.46
N ALA A 307 33.67 -17.95 -17.27
CA ALA A 307 33.71 -18.11 -18.73
C ALA A 307 34.58 -19.30 -19.22
N ALA A 308 35.55 -19.76 -18.42
CA ALA A 308 36.34 -20.96 -18.70
C ALA A 308 35.56 -22.27 -18.42
N GLY A 309 34.46 -22.16 -17.67
CA GLY A 309 33.59 -23.27 -17.29
C GLY A 309 33.85 -23.84 -15.90
N ASP A 310 34.76 -23.23 -15.14
CA ASP A 310 35.08 -23.61 -13.76
C ASP A 310 33.97 -23.16 -12.80
N LEU A 311 33.67 -24.01 -11.83
CA LEU A 311 32.67 -23.74 -10.79
C LEU A 311 33.37 -23.14 -9.57
N HIS A 312 32.83 -22.01 -9.11
CA HIS A 312 33.28 -21.28 -7.94
C HIS A 312 32.12 -21.11 -6.96
N HIS A 313 32.43 -21.19 -5.67
CA HIS A 313 31.51 -20.88 -4.60
C HIS A 313 32.03 -19.63 -3.88
N ILE A 314 31.25 -18.54 -3.94
CA ILE A 314 31.59 -17.27 -3.31
C ILE A 314 30.80 -17.19 -2.00
N GLU A 315 31.52 -17.24 -0.88
CA GLU A 315 30.92 -17.18 0.45
C GLU A 315 30.85 -15.74 0.97
N ASN A 316 29.75 -15.41 1.66
CA ASN A 316 29.55 -14.16 2.38
C ASN A 316 29.78 -12.90 1.53
N ALA A 317 29.41 -12.96 0.25
CA ALA A 317 29.46 -11.78 -0.62
C ALA A 317 28.46 -10.73 -0.16
N GLU A 318 28.87 -9.47 -0.13
CA GLU A 318 28.04 -8.35 0.33
C GLU A 318 27.50 -7.55 -0.86
N ILE A 319 26.20 -7.66 -1.12
CA ILE A 319 25.51 -6.88 -2.15
C ILE A 319 25.02 -5.58 -1.52
N LEU A 320 25.57 -4.46 -2.01
CA LEU A 320 25.20 -3.12 -1.57
C LEU A 320 23.98 -2.60 -2.36
N LEU A 321 22.99 -2.10 -1.62
CA LEU A 321 21.84 -1.37 -2.14
C LEU A 321 21.79 0.04 -1.56
N LYS A 322 21.24 0.96 -2.35
CA LYS A 322 20.90 2.31 -1.90
C LYS A 322 19.52 2.69 -2.41
N ARG A 323 18.85 3.54 -1.64
CA ARG A 323 17.57 4.10 -2.05
C ARG A 323 17.75 5.10 -3.19
N GLU A 324 17.07 4.88 -4.30
CA GLU A 324 16.94 5.79 -5.44
C GLU A 324 15.46 6.15 -5.60
N GLY A 325 15.09 7.36 -5.17
CA GLY A 325 13.68 7.72 -4.98
C GLY A 325 13.08 6.94 -3.80
N ASP A 326 12.01 6.19 -4.04
CA ASP A 326 11.35 5.35 -3.02
C ASP A 326 11.78 3.86 -3.08
N LEU A 327 12.64 3.47 -4.03
CA LEU A 327 13.02 2.08 -4.27
C LEU A 327 14.50 1.83 -3.91
N TYR A 328 14.78 0.73 -3.21
CA TYR A 328 16.15 0.24 -3.08
C TYR A 328 16.63 -0.39 -4.39
N LYS A 329 17.82 0.01 -4.83
CA LYS A 329 18.46 -0.50 -6.05
C LYS A 329 19.90 -0.91 -5.79
N ILE A 330 20.37 -1.86 -6.59
CA ILE A 330 21.68 -2.50 -6.42
C ILE A 330 22.78 -1.66 -7.06
N GLY A 331 23.89 -1.48 -6.35
CA GLY A 331 25.08 -0.82 -6.88
C GLY A 331 25.81 -1.69 -7.90
N TYR A 332 25.87 -1.24 -9.16
CA TYR A 332 26.49 -2.01 -10.25
C TYR A 332 27.99 -2.29 -10.02
N GLY A 333 28.78 -1.26 -9.69
CA GLY A 333 30.23 -1.42 -9.47
C GLY A 333 30.57 -2.45 -8.39
N PRO A 334 30.07 -2.28 -7.15
CA PRO A 334 30.29 -3.25 -6.08
C PRO A 334 29.86 -4.66 -6.46
N PHE A 335 28.70 -4.81 -7.10
CA PHE A 335 28.22 -6.12 -7.56
C PHE A 335 29.16 -6.76 -8.59
N LYS A 336 29.63 -5.98 -9.58
CA LYS A 336 30.57 -6.45 -10.60
C LYS A 336 31.88 -6.95 -9.95
N SER A 337 32.41 -6.21 -8.99
CA SER A 337 33.66 -6.60 -8.31
C SER A 337 33.57 -7.92 -7.53
N ILE A 338 32.37 -8.30 -7.05
CA ILE A 338 32.15 -9.63 -6.44
C ILE A 338 32.39 -10.72 -7.48
N LEU A 339 31.86 -10.56 -8.70
CA LEU A 339 31.99 -11.55 -9.76
C LEU A 339 33.41 -11.57 -10.35
N GLU A 340 34.05 -10.41 -10.51
CA GLU A 340 35.45 -10.31 -10.97
C GLU A 340 36.45 -11.01 -10.05
N ALA A 341 36.17 -11.04 -8.73
CA ALA A 341 37.02 -11.75 -7.78
C ALA A 341 36.99 -13.28 -7.94
N ALA A 342 35.96 -13.81 -8.62
CA ALA A 342 35.74 -15.25 -8.85
C ALA A 342 35.89 -15.68 -10.31
N SER A 343 36.03 -14.74 -11.26
CA SER A 343 36.10 -15.00 -12.70
C SER A 343 37.44 -15.51 -13.18
#